data_AF-A0A850PVN9-F1
#
_entry.id   AF-A0A850PVN9-F1
#
_cell.length_a   1.000
_cell.length_b   1.000
_cell.length_c   1.000
_cell.angle_alpha   90.00
_cell.angle_beta   90.00
_cell.angle_gamma   90.00
#
_symmetry.space_group_name_H-M   'P 1'
#
loop_
_entity.id
_entity.type
_entity.pdbx_description
1 polymer ?
#
loop_
_entity_poly.entity_id
_entity_poly.type
_entity_poly.pdbx_seq_one_letter_code
_entity_poly.pdbx_strand_id
1 'polypeptide(L)' 'MMPEAIAEIDSQADILLRKKQAAEYCQKRFPHITVDTITHHVYKKKTLRRPIVRDHKAYWPISVLDAWLNENF' A
#
# COMPACT_ATOMS: atom_id res chain seq x y z
N MET A 1 -6.07 -35.05 0.07
CA MET A 1 -5.33 -34.40 1.16
C MET A 1 -4.60 -33.20 0.55
N MET A 2 -4.83 -31.99 1.05
CA MET A 2 -3.87 -30.87 0.95
C MET A 2 -3.02 -30.90 2.22
N PRO A 3 -1.70 -30.63 2.16
CA PRO A 3 -1.11 -29.28 2.18
C PRO A 3 0.04 -29.17 1.12
N GLU A 4 0.65 -28.03 0.77
CA GLU A 4 1.50 -27.16 1.59
C GLU A 4 1.64 -25.78 0.93
N ALA A 5 1.55 -24.74 1.76
CA ALA A 5 2.02 -23.41 1.45
C ALA A 5 3.55 -23.38 1.55
N ILE A 6 4.22 -22.62 0.67
CA ILE A 6 5.18 -21.55 1.00
C ILE A 6 5.37 -20.79 -0.32
N ALA A 7 4.79 -19.59 -0.37
CA ALA A 7 5.08 -18.62 -1.41
C ALA A 7 6.59 -18.32 -1.37
N GLU A 8 7.30 -18.61 -2.46
CA GLU A 8 8.69 -18.24 -2.63
C GLU A 8 8.81 -16.71 -2.52
N ILE A 9 9.37 -16.26 -1.39
CA ILE A 9 9.59 -14.86 -1.06
C ILE A 9 10.97 -14.48 -1.64
N ASP A 10 11.09 -14.47 -2.96
CA ASP A 10 12.25 -13.91 -3.65
C ASP A 10 11.79 -12.81 -4.60
N SER A 11 11.80 -11.58 -4.08
CA SER A 11 12.03 -10.36 -4.85
C SER A 11 11.83 -9.17 -3.92
N GLN A 12 12.92 -8.48 -3.57
CA GLN A 12 12.89 -7.06 -3.18
C GLN A 12 12.49 -6.17 -4.38
N ALA A 13 11.50 -6.60 -5.17
CA ALA A 13 10.77 -5.72 -6.06
C ALA A 13 9.74 -5.03 -5.17
N ASP A 14 9.94 -3.74 -4.90
CA ASP A 14 8.97 -2.95 -4.14
C ASP A 14 7.60 -3.13 -4.81
N ILE A 15 6.70 -3.85 -4.14
CA ILE A 15 5.45 -4.30 -4.74
C ILE A 15 4.60 -3.06 -4.96
N LEU A 16 4.36 -2.73 -6.23
CA LEU A 16 3.56 -1.58 -6.61
C LEU A 16 2.06 -1.93 -6.51
N LEU A 17 1.43 -1.49 -5.43
CA LEU A 17 0.01 -1.70 -5.19
C LEU A 17 -0.83 -0.59 -5.83
N ARG A 18 -1.93 -0.96 -6.49
CA ARG A 18 -2.92 0.04 -6.90
C ARG A 18 -3.63 0.60 -5.67
N LYS A 19 -4.25 1.77 -5.83
CA LYS A 19 -5.03 2.46 -4.77
C LYS A 19 -5.90 1.53 -3.91
N LYS A 20 -6.66 0.62 -4.54
CA LYS A 20 -7.54 -0.33 -3.83
C LYS A 20 -6.75 -1.36 -3.02
N GLN A 21 -5.72 -1.95 -3.62
CA GLN A 21 -4.85 -2.92 -2.94
C GLN A 21 -4.04 -2.29 -1.82
N ALA A 22 -3.58 -1.04 -2.01
CA ALA A 22 -2.90 -0.27 -0.98
C ALA A 22 -3.82 -0.05 0.23
N ALA A 23 -5.10 0.28 -0.01
CA ALA A 23 -6.08 0.39 1.07
C ALA A 23 -6.33 -0.96 1.74
N GLU A 24 -6.56 -2.03 1.00
CA GLU A 24 -6.75 -3.37 1.57
C GLU A 24 -5.53 -3.81 2.41
N TYR A 25 -4.32 -3.49 1.96
CA TYR A 25 -3.08 -3.74 2.70
C TYR A 25 -3.04 -2.96 4.02
N CYS A 26 -3.36 -1.66 3.99
CA CYS A 26 -3.41 -0.85 5.20
C CYS A 26 -4.53 -1.30 6.14
N GLN A 27 -5.71 -1.66 5.62
CA GLN A 27 -6.87 -2.12 6.39
C GLN A 27 -6.60 -3.39 7.19
N LYS A 28 -5.76 -4.29 6.67
CA LYS A 28 -5.37 -5.51 7.38
C LYS A 28 -4.66 -5.23 8.71
N ARG A 29 -3.90 -4.14 8.80
CA ARG A 29 -3.23 -3.72 10.05
C ARG A 29 -4.07 -2.69 10.83
N PHE A 30 -4.65 -1.75 10.11
CA PHE A 30 -5.40 -0.62 10.65
C PHE A 30 -6.77 -0.52 9.95
N PRO A 31 -7.84 -1.12 10.52
CA PRO A 31 -9.14 -1.24 9.85
C PRO A 31 -9.81 0.10 9.52
N HIS A 32 -9.37 1.20 10.14
CA HIS A 32 -9.86 2.55 9.89
C HIS A 32 -9.23 3.25 8.67
N ILE A 33 -8.17 2.68 8.08
CA ILE A 33 -7.50 3.28 6.91
C ILE A 33 -8.24 2.88 5.64
N THR A 34 -9.00 3.79 5.03
CA THR A 34 -9.71 3.52 3.79
C THR A 34 -8.98 4.08 2.56
N VAL A 35 -9.47 3.76 1.37
CA VAL A 35 -9.05 4.41 0.11
C VAL A 35 -9.15 5.93 0.21
N ASP A 36 -10.16 6.44 0.91
CA ASP A 36 -10.37 7.87 1.10
C ASP A 36 -9.29 8.45 2.02
N THR A 37 -8.97 7.77 3.12
CA THR A 37 -7.86 8.11 4.02
C THR A 37 -6.56 8.22 3.24
N ILE A 38 -6.21 7.22 2.42
CA ILE A 38 -5.00 7.25 1.59
C ILE A 38 -5.04 8.46 0.64
N THR A 39 -6.16 8.71 -0.04
CA THR A 39 -6.33 9.86 -0.95
C THR A 39 -6.12 11.18 -0.21
N HIS A 40 -6.73 11.32 0.96
CA HIS A 40 -6.63 12.50 1.80
C HIS A 40 -5.18 12.73 2.23
N HIS A 41 -4.47 11.68 2.63
CA HIS A 41 -3.07 11.78 3.06
C HIS A 41 -2.11 12.06 1.90
N VAL A 42 -2.43 11.64 0.68
CA VAL A 42 -1.65 11.95 -0.53
C VAL A 42 -1.89 13.39 -1.00
N TYR A 43 -3.15 13.78 -1.19
CA TYR A 43 -3.50 15.03 -1.87
C TYR A 43 -3.70 16.22 -0.92
N LYS A 44 -4.29 15.98 0.25
CA LYS A 44 -4.68 17.05 1.19
C LYS A 44 -3.63 17.28 2.28
N LYS A 45 -3.23 16.23 3.00
CA LYS A 45 -2.19 16.33 4.04
C LYS A 45 -0.75 16.23 3.52
N LYS A 46 -0.53 15.63 2.34
CA LYS A 46 0.79 15.40 1.74
C LYS A 46 1.76 14.62 2.65
N THR A 47 1.25 13.82 3.58
CA THR A 47 2.05 12.96 4.47
C THR A 47 2.44 11.65 3.78
N LEU A 48 1.61 11.18 2.85
CA LEU A 48 1.93 10.02 2.03
C LEU A 48 2.56 10.47 0.71
N ARG A 49 3.68 9.84 0.32
CA ARG A 49 4.33 10.18 -0.95
C ARG A 49 3.38 10.00 -2.14
N ARG A 50 3.60 10.83 -3.16
CA ARG A 50 2.79 10.78 -4.39
C ARG A 50 2.89 9.40 -5.04
N PRO A 51 1.77 8.90 -5.61
CA PRO A 51 1.80 7.65 -6.36
C PRO A 51 2.72 7.75 -7.56
N ILE A 52 3.31 6.62 -7.90
CA ILE A 52 3.95 6.40 -9.19
C ILE A 52 2.82 6.21 -10.20
N VAL A 53 2.76 7.07 -11.21
CA VAL A 53 1.77 6.95 -12.28
C VAL A 53 2.39 6.18 -13.44
N ARG A 54 1.79 5.05 -13.78
CA ARG A 54 2.19 4.19 -14.91
C ARG A 54 0.92 3.78 -15.66
N ASP A 55 0.89 3.86 -16.99
CA ASP A 55 -0.30 3.51 -17.78
C ASP A 55 -1.60 4.20 -17.32
N HIS A 56 -1.52 5.50 -16.97
CA HIS A 56 -2.63 6.29 -16.40
C HIS A 56 -3.20 5.76 -15.07
N LYS A 57 -2.51 4.82 -14.41
CA LYS A 57 -2.90 4.24 -13.13
C LYS A 57 -1.91 4.65 -12.05
N ALA A 58 -2.45 4.94 -10.87
CA ALA A 58 -1.67 5.30 -9.69
C ALA A 58 -1.28 4.06 -8.89
N TYR A 59 0.01 3.94 -8.62
CA TYR A 59 0.62 2.86 -7.86
C TYR A 59 1.38 3.40 -6.66
N TRP A 60 1.29 2.68 -5.54
CA TRP A 60 2.03 2.96 -4.33
C TRP A 60 2.97 1.79 -4.02
N PRO A 61 4.26 2.08 -3.81
CA PRO A 61 5.20 1.09 -3.29
C PRO A 61 4.78 0.66 -1.87
N ILE A 62 4.88 -0.63 -1.54
CA ILE A 62 4.60 -1.11 -0.17
C ILE A 62 5.51 -0.43 0.82
N SER A 63 6.80 -0.24 0.51
CA SER A 63 7.73 0.41 1.45
C SER A 63 7.32 1.86 1.77
N VAL A 64 6.71 2.57 0.83
CA VAL A 64 6.16 3.91 1.06
C VAL A 64 4.93 3.87 1.95
N LEU A 65 4.05 2.89 1.75
CA LEU A 65 2.88 2.69 2.60
C LEU A 65 3.31 2.30 4.02
N ASP A 66 4.25 1.37 4.17
CA ASP A 66 4.74 0.91 5.46
C ASP A 66 5.44 2.03 6.25
N ALA A 67 6.30 2.81 5.59
CA ALA A 67 6.92 4.00 6.20
C ALA A 67 5.86 5.00 6.66
N TRP A 68 4.88 5.30 5.80
CA TRP A 68 3.80 6.23 6.16
C TRP A 68 2.96 5.74 7.34
N LEU A 69 2.62 4.43 7.36
CA LEU A 69 1.90 3.81 8.47
C LEU A 69 2.70 3.95 9.76
N ASN A 70 3.98 3.56 9.76
CA ASN A 70 4.84 3.60 10.94
C ASN A 70 5.11 5.03 11.47
N GLU A 71 5.09 6.05 10.60
CA GLU A 71 5.27 7.44 11.01
C GLU A 71 3.98 8.12 11.50
N ASN A 72 2.80 7.62 11.13
CA ASN A 72 1.52 8.29 11.39
C ASN A 72 0.59 7.52 12.35
N PHE A 73 0.83 6.22 12.59
CA PHE A 73 -0.03 5.33 13.38
C PHE A 73 0.81 4.40 14.25
#